data_AF-A0A7S1RDD6-F1
#
_entry.id   AF-A0A7S1RDD6-F1
#
_cell.length_a   1.000
_cell.length_b   1.000
_cell.length_c   1.000
_cell.angle_alpha   90.00
_cell.angle_beta   90.00
_cell.angle_gamma   90.00
#
_symmetry.space_group_name_H-M   'P 1'
#
loop_
_entity.id
_entity.type
_entity.pdbx_description
1 polymer ?
#
loop_
_entity_poly.entity_id
_entity_poly.type
_entity_poly.pdbx_seq_one_letter_code
_entity_poly.pdbx_strand_id
1 'polypeptide(L)'
;QALGQQGPEARRFFAASMVEQRVQFIARQPGPVKITIRLLKWWRDQQEWSGRLVTPTDEILELMAVYSAVQTKPSDQRQAIANVMSLLSRFDELRIVWSNFYTKADVWAPLLRQRPLLMDPVNPFVNIAEPQAFDARELMAAAKTTHFFW
;
A
#
# COMPACT_ATOMS: atom_id res chain seq x y z
N GLN A 1 -13.81 -9.35 22.99
CA GLN A 1 -13.08 -8.33 22.20
C GLN A 1 -14.07 -7.25 21.74
N ALA A 2 -14.01 -6.05 22.32
CA ALA A 2 -14.99 -4.98 22.10
C ALA A 2 -14.82 -4.19 20.78
N LEU A 3 -13.68 -4.35 20.10
CA LEU A 3 -13.33 -3.56 18.92
C LEU A 3 -14.14 -3.91 17.65
N GLY A 4 -14.57 -5.17 17.52
CA GLY A 4 -15.38 -5.60 16.38
C GLY A 4 -16.78 -4.97 16.31
N GLN A 5 -17.27 -4.41 17.43
CA GLN A 5 -18.65 -3.89 17.56
C GLN A 5 -18.79 -2.38 17.31
N GLN A 6 -17.70 -1.59 17.30
CA GLN A 6 -17.82 -0.13 17.10
C GLN A 6 -17.94 0.24 15.63
N GLY A 7 -18.60 1.34 15.24
CA GLY A 7 -18.75 1.74 13.83
C GLY A 7 -17.49 2.32 13.17
N PRO A 8 -17.46 2.51 11.83
CA PRO A 8 -16.31 3.05 11.07
C PRO A 8 -15.76 4.39 11.59
N GLU A 9 -16.65 5.28 12.04
CA GLU A 9 -16.35 6.62 12.54
C GLU A 9 -15.52 6.64 13.84
N ALA A 10 -15.71 5.66 14.72
CA ALA A 10 -14.92 5.55 15.96
C ALA A 10 -13.50 5.01 15.72
N ARG A 11 -13.29 4.33 14.58
CA ARG A 11 -12.09 3.51 14.32
C ARG A 11 -10.92 4.30 13.71
N ARG A 12 -11.20 5.45 13.09
CA ARG A 12 -10.18 6.41 12.61
C ARG A 12 -9.38 7.05 13.75
N PHE A 13 -9.93 7.12 14.96
CA PHE A 13 -9.25 7.70 16.13
C PHE A 13 -8.10 6.82 16.67
N PHE A 14 -7.95 5.58 16.18
CA PHE A 14 -6.81 4.71 16.53
C PHE A 14 -5.59 4.91 15.63
N ALA A 15 -5.66 5.74 14.58
CA ALA A 15 -4.53 5.91 13.67
C ALA A 15 -3.30 6.47 14.40
N ALA A 16 -3.48 7.46 15.29
CA ALA A 16 -2.39 8.05 16.06
C ALA A 16 -1.73 7.04 17.03
N SER A 17 -2.51 6.13 17.64
CA SER A 17 -1.97 5.11 18.54
C SER A 17 -1.21 3.99 17.83
N MET A 18 -1.27 3.94 16.50
CA MET A 18 -0.67 2.89 15.67
C MET A 18 0.56 3.37 14.87
N VAL A 19 0.95 4.63 15.01
CA VAL A 19 2.07 5.23 14.26
C VAL A 19 3.37 4.49 14.52
N GLU A 20 3.65 4.12 15.78
CA GLU A 20 4.86 3.39 16.14
C GLU A 20 4.95 2.06 15.40
N GLN A 21 3.85 1.30 15.35
CA GLN A 21 3.78 0.00 14.70
C GLN A 21 3.93 0.14 13.17
N ARG A 22 3.36 1.18 12.55
CA ARG A 22 3.57 1.46 11.12
C ARG A 22 5.03 1.78 10.82
N VAL A 23 5.65 2.64 11.62
CA VAL A 23 7.08 2.97 11.49
C VAL A 23 7.92 1.71 11.66
N GLN A 24 7.64 0.89 12.68
CA GLN A 24 8.35 -0.38 12.89
C GLN A 24 8.14 -1.37 11.75
N PHE A 25 6.94 -1.42 11.14
CA PHE A 25 6.65 -2.30 10.01
C PHE A 25 7.58 -2.02 8.82
N ILE A 26 7.81 -0.75 8.49
CA ILE A 26 8.74 -0.34 7.41
C ILE A 26 10.20 -0.43 7.87
N ALA A 27 10.49 -0.06 9.12
CA ALA A 27 11.84 -0.10 9.66
C ALA A 27 12.43 -1.52 9.71
N ARG A 28 11.61 -2.55 9.85
CA ARG A 28 12.04 -3.96 9.86
C ARG A 28 12.27 -4.56 8.46
N GLN A 29 11.95 -3.83 7.40
CA GLN A 29 12.13 -4.35 6.04
C GLN A 29 13.61 -4.44 5.64
N PRO A 30 13.99 -5.43 4.82
CA PRO A 30 15.36 -5.57 4.31
C PRO A 30 15.83 -4.30 3.56
N GLY A 31 17.15 -4.08 3.56
CA GLY A 31 17.79 -2.95 2.88
C GLY A 31 17.33 -2.76 1.41
N PRO A 32 17.33 -3.81 0.58
CA PRO A 32 16.86 -3.72 -0.82
C PRO A 32 15.39 -3.29 -0.96
N VAL A 33 14.52 -3.72 -0.03
CA VAL A 33 13.11 -3.30 -0.03
C VAL A 33 13.01 -1.80 0.26
N LYS A 34 13.79 -1.30 1.22
CA LYS A 34 13.85 0.15 1.53
C LYS A 34 14.41 0.98 0.36
N ILE A 35 15.35 0.43 -0.41
CA ILE A 35 15.83 1.07 -1.65
C ILE A 35 14.69 1.15 -2.66
N THR A 36 13.97 0.04 -2.87
CA THR A 36 12.78 -0.01 -3.74
C THR A 36 11.75 1.06 -3.34
N ILE A 37 11.45 1.20 -2.05
CA ILE A 37 10.54 2.22 -1.52
C ILE A 37 11.00 3.63 -1.90
N ARG A 38 12.28 3.96 -1.67
CA ARG A 38 12.82 5.30 -1.99
C ARG A 38 12.75 5.59 -3.49
N LEU A 39 13.08 4.61 -4.32
CA LEU A 39 13.00 4.73 -5.77
C LEU A 39 11.57 5.00 -6.22
N LEU A 40 10.56 4.29 -5.68
CA LEU A 40 9.16 4.53 -6.03
C LEU A 40 8.68 5.93 -5.61
N LYS A 41 9.07 6.40 -4.41
CA LYS A 41 8.75 7.77 -3.97
C LYS A 41 9.37 8.81 -4.90
N TRP A 42 10.66 8.64 -5.22
CA TRP A 42 11.33 9.50 -6.21
C TRP A 42 10.61 9.48 -7.56
N TRP A 43 10.27 8.29 -8.08
CA TRP A 43 9.56 8.14 -9.35
C TRP A 43 8.21 8.87 -9.33
N ARG A 44 7.42 8.73 -8.27
CA ARG A 44 6.17 9.46 -8.10
C ARG A 44 6.41 10.96 -8.18
N ASP A 45 7.44 11.45 -7.49
CA ASP A 45 7.75 12.88 -7.45
C ASP A 45 8.26 13.43 -8.80
N GLN A 46 8.61 12.55 -9.76
CA GLN A 46 8.92 12.94 -11.14
C GLN A 46 7.69 13.02 -12.07
N GLN A 47 6.51 12.60 -11.61
CA GLN A 47 5.30 12.62 -12.44
C GLN A 47 4.50 13.91 -12.22
N GLU A 48 3.81 14.36 -13.28
CA GLU A 48 2.85 15.46 -13.20
C GLU A 48 1.44 14.94 -12.89
N TRP A 49 1.10 14.87 -11.60
CA TRP A 49 -0.22 14.46 -11.15
C TRP A 49 -1.23 15.61 -11.27
N SER A 50 -2.47 15.34 -11.66
CA SER A 50 -3.50 16.39 -11.75
C SER A 50 -3.97 16.92 -10.39
N GLY A 51 -3.66 16.21 -9.30
CA GLY A 51 -3.93 16.68 -7.95
C GLY A 51 -3.66 15.64 -6.86
N ARG A 52 -3.78 16.06 -5.60
CA ARG A 52 -3.43 15.24 -4.43
C ARG A 52 -4.21 13.91 -4.34
N LEU A 53 -5.46 13.88 -4.81
CA LEU A 53 -6.31 12.68 -4.74
C LEU A 53 -5.88 11.58 -5.72
N VAL A 54 -5.15 11.92 -6.79
CA VAL A 54 -4.63 10.97 -7.78
C VAL A 54 -3.14 10.66 -7.59
N THR A 55 -2.47 11.39 -6.68
CA THR A 55 -1.07 11.15 -6.31
C THR A 55 -0.97 10.03 -5.26
N PRO A 56 -0.23 8.93 -5.50
CA PRO A 56 -0.09 7.88 -4.51
C PRO A 56 0.66 8.37 -3.27
N THR A 57 0.14 8.05 -2.08
CA THR A 57 0.79 8.39 -0.82
C THR A 57 2.05 7.56 -0.59
N ASP A 58 2.91 8.01 0.32
CA ASP A 58 4.07 7.25 0.78
C ASP A 58 3.67 5.85 1.27
N GLU A 59 2.56 5.77 2.01
CA GLU A 59 2.03 4.52 2.57
C GLU A 59 1.63 3.53 1.47
N ILE A 60 0.98 3.99 0.39
CA ILE A 60 0.65 3.13 -0.76
C ILE A 60 1.94 2.55 -1.35
N LEU A 61 2.92 3.39 -1.67
CA LEU A 61 4.17 2.93 -2.32
C LEU A 61 4.99 2.00 -1.41
N GLU A 62 5.02 2.30 -0.12
CA GLU A 62 5.66 1.46 0.90
C GLU A 62 5.06 0.07 0.97
N LEU A 63 3.73 -0.03 1.11
CA LEU A 63 3.04 -1.31 1.21
C LEU A 63 3.14 -2.12 -0.09
N MET A 64 3.08 -1.46 -1.24
CA MET A 64 3.24 -2.12 -2.54
C MET A 64 4.64 -2.71 -2.72
N ALA A 65 5.69 -1.99 -2.31
CA ALA A 65 7.05 -2.50 -2.35
C ALA A 65 7.24 -3.71 -1.42
N VAL A 66 6.75 -3.62 -0.18
CA VAL A 66 6.83 -4.73 0.80
C VAL A 66 6.08 -5.95 0.29
N TYR A 67 4.84 -5.76 -0.16
CA TYR A 67 4.02 -6.85 -0.67
C TYR A 67 4.70 -7.53 -1.86
N SER A 68 5.14 -6.75 -2.85
CA SER A 68 5.83 -7.28 -4.04
C SER A 68 7.07 -8.08 -3.67
N ALA A 69 7.90 -7.58 -2.75
CA ALA A 69 9.11 -8.26 -2.33
C ALA A 69 8.83 -9.61 -1.64
N VAL A 70 7.80 -9.68 -0.80
CA VAL A 70 7.37 -10.93 -0.14
C VAL A 70 6.89 -11.96 -1.16
N GLN A 71 6.11 -11.53 -2.16
CA GLN A 71 5.53 -12.43 -3.16
C GLN A 71 6.55 -12.91 -4.18
N THR A 72 7.45 -12.03 -4.62
CA THR A 72 8.30 -12.29 -5.80
C THR A 72 9.75 -12.60 -5.47
N LYS A 73 10.24 -12.22 -4.28
CA LYS A 73 11.64 -12.40 -3.84
C LYS A 73 12.63 -12.01 -4.95
N PRO A 74 12.61 -10.75 -5.40
CA PRO A 74 13.37 -10.33 -6.57
C PRO A 74 14.88 -10.53 -6.35
N SER A 75 15.57 -10.95 -7.40
CA SER A 75 17.02 -11.22 -7.36
C SER A 75 17.86 -9.93 -7.36
N ASP A 76 17.32 -8.84 -7.93
CA ASP A 76 17.97 -7.54 -8.00
C ASP A 76 16.97 -6.37 -7.91
N GLN A 77 17.51 -5.15 -7.88
CA GLN A 77 16.72 -3.92 -7.74
C GLN A 77 15.90 -3.59 -8.99
N ARG A 78 16.35 -4.01 -10.17
CA ARG A 78 15.65 -3.77 -11.43
C ARG A 78 14.38 -4.61 -11.50
N GLN A 79 14.50 -5.89 -11.18
CA GLN A 79 13.39 -6.83 -11.08
C GLN A 79 12.43 -6.42 -9.96
N ALA A 80 12.93 -5.97 -8.81
CA ALA A 80 12.10 -5.48 -7.71
C ALA A 80 11.16 -4.35 -8.16
N ILE A 81 11.70 -3.35 -8.85
CA ILE A 81 10.91 -2.23 -9.38
C ILE A 81 9.95 -2.69 -10.48
N ALA A 82 10.41 -3.50 -11.44
CA ALA A 82 9.55 -4.01 -12.50
C ALA A 82 8.34 -4.77 -11.94
N ASN A 83 8.54 -5.59 -10.91
CA ASN A 83 7.47 -6.31 -10.23
C ASN A 83 6.48 -5.35 -9.57
N VAL A 84 6.96 -4.31 -8.86
CA VAL A 84 6.06 -3.31 -8.27
C VAL A 84 5.31 -2.53 -9.34
N MET A 85 5.96 -2.07 -10.41
CA MET A 85 5.31 -1.32 -11.48
C MET A 85 4.22 -2.16 -12.17
N SER A 86 4.47 -3.46 -12.38
CA SER A 86 3.46 -4.39 -12.90
C SER A 86 2.25 -4.54 -11.96
N LEU A 87 2.47 -4.51 -10.64
CA LEU A 87 1.36 -4.49 -9.67
C LEU A 87 0.61 -3.15 -9.69
N LEU A 88 1.33 -2.03 -9.71
CA LEU A 88 0.73 -0.69 -9.77
C LEU A 88 -0.07 -0.46 -11.05
N SER A 89 0.31 -1.07 -12.18
CA SER A 89 -0.45 -0.99 -13.44
C SER A 89 -1.84 -1.65 -13.40
N ARG A 90 -2.08 -2.52 -12.39
CA ARG A 90 -3.32 -3.28 -12.17
C ARG A 90 -3.83 -3.01 -10.75
N PHE A 91 -3.71 -1.76 -10.31
CA PHE A 91 -3.96 -1.38 -8.92
C PHE A 91 -5.41 -1.65 -8.50
N ASP A 92 -6.36 -1.49 -9.42
CA ASP A 92 -7.79 -1.77 -9.25
C ASP A 92 -8.11 -3.25 -8.97
N GLU A 93 -7.28 -4.17 -9.44
CA GLU A 93 -7.39 -5.61 -9.21
C GLU A 93 -6.85 -6.05 -7.83
N LEU A 94 -6.19 -5.15 -7.09
CA LEU A 94 -5.47 -5.52 -5.88
C LEU A 94 -6.38 -6.04 -4.76
N ARG A 95 -5.86 -7.08 -4.10
CA ARG A 95 -6.46 -7.64 -2.88
C ARG A 95 -5.38 -8.09 -1.90
N ILE A 96 -4.93 -7.16 -1.07
CA ILE A 96 -3.85 -7.34 -0.13
C ILE A 96 -4.39 -7.23 1.30
N VAL A 97 -4.13 -8.26 2.09
CA VAL A 97 -4.42 -8.34 3.53
C VAL A 97 -3.16 -8.83 4.21
N TRP A 98 -2.85 -8.27 5.39
CA TRP A 98 -1.68 -8.64 6.17
C TRP A 98 -2.04 -9.60 7.30
N SER A 99 -1.05 -10.31 7.82
CA SER A 99 -1.22 -11.24 8.95
C SER A 99 -0.18 -11.03 10.05
N ASN A 100 0.34 -9.80 10.16
CA ASN A 100 1.46 -9.49 11.07
C ASN A 100 0.96 -9.07 12.45
N PHE A 101 0.03 -8.12 12.50
CA PHE A 101 -0.47 -7.52 13.75
C PHE A 101 -1.92 -7.86 14.05
N TYR A 102 -2.60 -8.53 13.12
CA TYR A 102 -3.95 -9.05 13.26
C TYR A 102 -4.11 -10.29 12.38
N THR A 103 -5.17 -11.05 12.63
CA THR A 103 -5.58 -12.17 11.79
C THR A 103 -6.68 -11.75 10.84
N LYS A 104 -6.89 -12.51 9.75
CA LYS A 104 -7.99 -12.24 8.80
C LYS A 104 -9.37 -12.21 9.46
N ALA A 105 -9.55 -12.92 10.58
CA ALA A 105 -10.79 -12.93 11.35
C ALA A 105 -11.05 -11.59 12.06
N ASP A 106 -10.01 -10.81 12.33
CA ASP A 106 -10.10 -9.48 12.93
C ASP A 106 -10.49 -8.40 11.90
N VAL A 107 -10.35 -8.69 10.60
CA VAL A 107 -10.70 -7.75 9.52
C VAL A 107 -12.21 -7.64 9.40
N TRP A 108 -12.70 -6.39 9.41
CA TRP A 108 -14.13 -6.13 9.25
C TRP A 108 -14.62 -6.62 7.89
N ALA A 109 -15.55 -7.57 7.89
CA ALA A 109 -15.98 -8.29 6.69
C ALA A 109 -16.40 -7.41 5.49
N PRO A 110 -17.04 -6.24 5.68
CA PRO A 110 -17.32 -5.31 4.58
C PRO A 110 -16.08 -4.81 3.84
N LEU A 111 -14.95 -4.58 4.52
CA LEU A 111 -13.70 -4.16 3.85
C LEU A 111 -13.18 -5.23 2.91
N LEU A 112 -13.31 -6.52 3.26
CA LEU A 112 -12.85 -7.62 2.40
C LEU A 112 -13.55 -7.66 1.03
N ARG A 113 -14.68 -6.95 0.88
CA ARG A 113 -15.45 -6.83 -0.36
C ARG A 113 -15.09 -5.57 -1.17
N GLN A 114 -14.45 -4.56 -0.57
CA GLN A 114 -14.03 -3.35 -1.28
C GLN A 114 -12.95 -3.65 -2.32
N ARG A 115 -12.93 -2.88 -3.42
CA ARG A 115 -11.88 -2.96 -4.45
C ARG A 115 -11.50 -1.54 -4.90
N PRO A 116 -10.20 -1.27 -5.11
CA PRO A 116 -9.07 -2.11 -4.71
C PRO A 116 -9.00 -2.27 -3.18
N LEU A 117 -8.38 -3.36 -2.73
CA LEU A 117 -8.18 -3.63 -1.30
C LEU A 117 -6.68 -3.67 -1.00
N LEU A 118 -6.23 -2.67 -0.25
CA LEU A 118 -4.90 -2.60 0.34
C LEU A 118 -5.08 -2.32 1.83
N MET A 119 -5.15 -3.38 2.64
CA MET A 119 -5.32 -3.21 4.08
C MET A 119 -4.09 -2.55 4.70
N ASP A 120 -4.33 -1.71 5.70
CA ASP A 120 -3.29 -1.28 6.63
C ASP A 120 -2.71 -2.52 7.36
N PRO A 121 -1.38 -2.66 7.48
CA PRO A 121 -0.76 -3.82 8.13
C PRO A 121 -0.97 -3.90 9.65
N VAL A 122 -1.26 -2.77 10.32
CA VAL A 122 -1.42 -2.67 11.77
C VAL A 122 -2.87 -2.36 12.19
N ASN A 123 -3.71 -1.89 11.27
CA ASN A 123 -5.10 -1.56 11.54
C ASN A 123 -6.07 -2.40 10.67
N PRO A 124 -6.76 -3.42 11.23
CA PRO A 124 -7.68 -4.29 10.47
C PRO A 124 -8.98 -3.59 10.04
N PHE A 125 -9.11 -2.29 10.28
CA PHE A 125 -10.29 -1.50 9.97
C PHE A 125 -10.06 -0.44 8.89
N VAL A 126 -8.87 -0.38 8.30
CA VAL A 126 -8.53 0.65 7.30
C VAL A 126 -8.10 0.00 5.99
N ASN A 127 -8.79 0.36 4.91
CA ASN A 127 -8.33 0.15 3.55
C ASN A 127 -7.59 1.41 3.09
N ILE A 128 -6.29 1.31 2.89
CA ILE A 128 -5.43 2.43 2.44
C ILE A 128 -5.79 2.86 1.01
N ALA A 129 -6.32 1.93 0.21
CA ALA A 129 -6.72 2.18 -1.16
C ALA A 129 -8.22 2.53 -1.29
N GLU A 130 -8.84 3.09 -0.25
CA GLU A 130 -10.25 3.47 -0.30
C GLU A 130 -10.52 4.46 -1.45
N PRO A 131 -11.44 4.16 -2.41
CA PRO A 131 -11.63 4.97 -3.61
C PRO A 131 -12.05 6.44 -3.36
N GLN A 132 -12.59 6.74 -2.18
CA GLN A 132 -12.93 8.13 -1.81
C GLN A 132 -11.70 8.93 -1.36
N ALA A 133 -10.63 8.25 -0.95
CA ALA A 133 -9.40 8.86 -0.47
C ALA A 133 -8.28 8.86 -1.52
N PHE A 134 -8.32 7.92 -2.47
CA PHE A 134 -7.31 7.79 -3.52
C PHE A 134 -7.91 7.26 -4.83
N ASP A 135 -7.73 8.02 -5.91
CA ASP A 135 -8.09 7.65 -7.27
C ASP A 135 -6.86 7.14 -8.03
N ALA A 136 -6.80 5.83 -8.24
CA ALA A 136 -5.64 5.17 -8.81
C ALA A 136 -5.50 5.29 -10.34
N ARG A 137 -6.38 6.02 -11.05
CA ARG A 137 -6.37 6.07 -12.52
C ARG A 137 -5.04 6.56 -13.09
N GLU A 138 -4.51 7.67 -12.57
CA GLU A 138 -3.22 8.20 -13.03
C GLU A 138 -2.06 7.32 -12.59
N LEU A 139 -2.10 6.75 -11.38
CA LEU A 139 -1.09 5.80 -10.90
C LEU A 139 -0.97 4.61 -11.86
N MET A 140 -2.09 4.01 -12.24
CA MET A 140 -2.10 2.88 -13.17
C MET A 140 -1.60 3.29 -14.56
N ALA A 141 -1.99 4.47 -15.06
CA ALA A 141 -1.54 4.97 -16.35
C ALA A 141 -0.02 5.21 -16.36
N ALA A 142 0.50 5.94 -15.38
CA ALA A 142 1.92 6.21 -15.23
C ALA A 142 2.72 4.91 -15.05
N ALA A 143 2.23 3.97 -14.24
CA ALA A 143 2.91 2.69 -14.04
C ALA A 143 2.97 1.82 -15.31
N LYS A 144 1.97 1.91 -16.20
CA LYS A 144 1.95 1.20 -17.49
C LYS A 144 2.97 1.74 -18.48
N THR A 145 3.18 3.05 -18.49
CA THR A 145 4.00 3.73 -19.50
C THR A 145 5.43 4.02 -19.05
N THR A 146 5.69 3.97 -17.75
CA THR A 146 7.04 4.27 -17.21
C THR A 146 8.06 3.23 -17.64
N HIS A 147 9.15 3.70 -18.24
CA HIS A 147 10.39 2.96 -18.38
C HIS A 147 11.36 3.37 -17.28
N PHE A 148 11.34 2.66 -16.16
CA PHE A 148 11.94 3.18 -14.91
C PHE A 148 13.47 3.40 -14.98
N PHE A 149 14.18 2.56 -15.71
CA PHE A 149 15.65 2.59 -15.81
C PHE A 149 16.16 2.86 -17.24
N TRP A 150 15.32 3.45 -18.09
CA TRP A 150 15.64 3.68 -19.51
C TRP A 150 15.21 5.08 -19.94
#